data_AF-A0A1F3WY77-F1
#
_entry.id   AF-A0A1F3WY77-F1
#
_cell.length_a   1.000
_cell.length_b   1.000
_cell.length_c   1.000
_cell.angle_alpha   90.00
_cell.angle_beta   90.00
_cell.angle_gamma   90.00
#
_symmetry.space_group_name_H-M   'P 1'
#
loop_
_entity.id
_entity.type
_entity.pdbx_description
1 polymer ?
#
loop_
_entity_poly.entity_id
_entity_poly.type
_entity_poly.pdbx_seq_one_letter_code
_entity_poly.pdbx_strand_id
1 'polypeptide(L)' 'MREASEENRKKNEYAVAHFDRVNEHLTQEGSPIRYKFNFLTPKNFGAFFQYLRDGHIADYRSELDVKLEEAE' A
#
# COMPACT_ATOMS: atom_id res chain seq x y z
N MET A 1 -3.86 16.42 11.53
CA MET A 1 -2.82 15.67 10.80
C MET A 1 -2.82 16.15 9.36
N ARG A 2 -1.68 16.62 8.84
CA ARG A 2 -1.57 16.88 7.39
C ARG A 2 -1.34 15.54 6.72
N GLU A 3 -2.29 15.11 5.88
CA GLU A 3 -2.28 13.77 5.28
C GLU A 3 -0.98 13.53 4.47
N ALA A 4 -0.46 14.53 3.75
CA ALA A 4 0.82 14.49 3.03
C ALA A 4 1.98 15.19 3.79
N SER A 5 2.25 14.77 5.04
CA SER A 5 3.45 15.23 5.76
C SER A 5 4.74 14.57 5.24
N GLU A 6 5.89 15.18 5.49
CA GLU A 6 7.21 14.57 5.21
C GLU A 6 7.39 13.24 5.94
N GLU A 7 6.87 13.14 7.16
CA GLU A 7 6.81 11.90 7.92
C GLU A 7 6.04 10.80 7.16
N ASN A 8 4.86 11.11 6.62
CA ASN A 8 4.05 10.14 5.87
C ASN A 8 4.70 9.77 4.54
N ARG A 9 5.41 10.70 3.87
CA ARG A 9 6.22 10.41 2.68
C ARG A 9 7.31 9.39 3.01
N LYS A 10 8.09 9.62 4.07
CA LYS A 10 9.14 8.69 4.48
C LYS A 10 8.57 7.34 4.93
N LYS A 11 7.44 7.33 5.65
CA LYS A 11 6.75 6.08 5.99
C LYS A 11 6.33 5.30 4.74
N ASN A 12 5.77 5.97 3.72
CA ASN A 12 5.40 5.34 2.47
C ASN A 12 6.64 4.72 1.78
N GLU A 13 7.68 5.52 1.55
CA GLU A 13 8.93 5.12 0.90
C GLU A 13 9.54 3.87 1.56
N TYR A 14 9.70 3.90 2.89
CA TYR A 14 10.31 2.78 3.60
C TYR A 14 9.39 1.55 3.68
N ALA A 15 8.07 1.73 3.80
CA ALA A 15 7.14 0.61 3.82
C ALA A 15 7.06 -0.11 2.48
N VAL A 16 6.95 0.64 1.37
CA VAL A 16 6.97 0.08 0.01
C VAL A 16 8.26 -0.70 -0.21
N ALA A 17 9.41 -0.07 0.03
CA ALA A 17 10.71 -0.73 -0.12
C ALA A 17 10.89 -1.95 0.80
N HIS A 18 10.25 -1.99 1.97
CA HIS A 18 10.29 -3.15 2.85
C HIS A 18 9.51 -4.34 2.25
N PHE A 19 8.26 -4.11 1.85
CA PHE A 19 7.42 -5.17 1.32
C PHE A 19 7.86 -5.66 -0.06
N ASP A 20 8.50 -4.80 -0.87
CA ASP A 20 9.14 -5.23 -2.12
C ASP A 20 10.24 -6.28 -1.86
N ARG A 21 11.14 -6.02 -0.90
CA ARG A 21 12.18 -6.98 -0.51
C ARG A 21 11.61 -8.28 0.05
N VAL A 22 10.53 -8.20 0.85
CA VAL A 22 9.83 -9.39 1.35
C VAL A 22 9.24 -10.19 0.20
N ASN A 23 8.61 -9.53 -0.78
CA ASN A 23 8.01 -10.18 -1.94
C ASN A 23 9.05 -10.80 -2.87
N GLU A 24 10.21 -10.16 -3.05
CA GLU A 24 11.36 -10.72 -3.76
C GLU A 24 11.82 -12.03 -3.10
N HIS A 25 11.97 -12.03 -1.77
CA HIS A 25 12.35 -13.21 -1.02
C HIS A 25 11.31 -14.34 -1.15
N LEU A 26 10.03 -14.03 -0.96
CA LEU A 26 8.94 -15.00 -1.12
C LEU A 26 8.89 -15.58 -2.54
N THR A 27 9.22 -14.78 -3.55
CA THR A 27 9.34 -15.24 -4.94
C THR A 27 10.48 -16.23 -5.10
N GLN A 28 11.65 -15.94 -4.52
CA GLN A 28 12.81 -16.84 -4.55
C GLN A 28 12.53 -18.18 -3.85
N GLU A 29 11.73 -18.17 -2.78
CA GLU A 29 11.30 -19.37 -2.06
C GLU A 29 10.14 -20.12 -2.75
N GLY A 30 9.62 -19.62 -3.87
CA GLY A 30 8.48 -20.23 -4.57
C GLY A 30 7.14 -20.09 -3.84
N SER A 31 7.05 -19.20 -2.84
CA SER A 31 5.81 -18.93 -2.13
C SER A 31 4.82 -18.18 -3.02
N PRO A 32 3.51 -18.52 -3.00
CA PRO A 32 2.48 -17.78 -3.72
C PRO A 32 2.01 -16.50 -2.99
N ILE A 33 2.47 -16.27 -1.76
CA ILE A 33 2.02 -15.15 -0.92
C ILE A 33 2.69 -13.85 -1.38
N ARG A 34 1.90 -12.77 -1.52
CA ARG A 34 2.41 -11.42 -1.80
C ARG A 34 1.78 -10.42 -0.84
N TYR A 35 2.62 -9.53 -0.31
CA TYR A 35 2.18 -8.43 0.54
C TYR A 35 2.02 -7.15 -0.28
N LYS A 36 0.98 -6.38 0.04
CA LYS A 36 0.78 -5.03 -0.49
C LYS A 36 0.56 -4.07 0.66
N PHE A 37 1.35 -3.00 0.70
CA PHE A 37 1.15 -1.91 1.64
C PHE A 37 0.18 -0.88 1.07
N ASN A 38 -0.71 -0.35 1.92
CA ASN A 38 -1.54 0.81 1.61
C ASN A 38 -1.76 1.61 2.89
N PHE A 39 -1.79 2.94 2.79
CA PHE A 39 -2.39 3.75 3.85
C PHE A 39 -3.90 3.53 3.89
N LEU A 40 -4.45 3.52 5.10
CA LEU A 40 -5.88 3.41 5.30
C LEU A 40 -6.36 4.51 6.24
N THR A 41 -7.24 5.36 5.72
CA THR A 41 -7.94 6.39 6.51
C THR A 41 -9.42 6.05 6.60
N PRO A 42 -10.17 6.58 7.58
CA PRO A 42 -11.61 6.34 7.68
C PRO A 42 -12.40 6.64 6.40
N LYS A 43 -11.94 7.63 5.60
CA LYS A 43 -12.55 7.97 4.31
C LYS A 43 -12.45 6.83 3.29
N ASN A 44 -11.42 5.98 3.39
CA ASN A 44 -11.16 4.92 2.43
C ASN A 44 -11.68 3.54 2.85
N PHE A 45 -12.19 3.38 4.07
CA PHE A 45 -12.66 2.07 4.56
C PHE A 45 -13.72 1.44 3.65
N GLY A 46 -14.71 2.22 3.21
CA GLY A 46 -15.79 1.71 2.34
C GLY A 46 -15.24 1.13 1.03
N ALA A 47 -14.40 1.89 0.33
CA ALA A 47 -13.77 1.44 -0.91
C ALA A 47 -12.83 0.24 -0.69
N PHE A 48 -11.99 0.28 0.35
CA PHE A 48 -11.07 -0.80 0.69
C PHE A 48 -11.81 -2.13 0.90
N PHE A 49 -12.86 -2.14 1.73
CA PHE A 49 -13.64 -3.35 1.98
C PHE A 49 -14.48 -3.79 0.79
N GLN A 50 -14.85 -2.89 -0.13
CA GLN A 50 -15.48 -3.27 -1.39
C GLN A 50 -14.49 -4.03 -2.29
N TYR A 51 -13.30 -3.48 -2.53
CA TYR A 51 -12.22 -4.15 -3.28
C TYR A 51 -11.84 -5.50 -2.66
N LEU A 52 -11.83 -5.59 -1.32
CA LEU A 52 -11.58 -6.85 -0.62
C LEU A 52 -12.66 -7.90 -0.90
N ARG A 53 -13.95 -7.51 -0.80
CA ARG A 53 -15.08 -8.42 -1.06
C ARG A 53 -15.14 -8.89 -2.50
N ASP A 54 -14.78 -8.01 -3.44
CA ASP A 54 -14.86 -8.32 -4.87
C ASP A 54 -13.61 -9.08 -5.37
N GLY A 55 -12.63 -9.34 -4.51
CA GLY A 55 -11.40 -10.05 -4.87
C GLY A 55 -10.38 -9.21 -5.65
N HIS A 56 -10.59 -7.90 -5.74
CA HIS A 56 -9.74 -6.96 -6.47
C HIS A 56 -8.75 -6.22 -5.56
N ILE A 57 -8.52 -6.69 -4.33
CA ILE A 57 -7.69 -5.99 -3.34
C ILE A 57 -6.26 -5.69 -3.83
N ALA A 58 -5.74 -6.49 -4.75
CA ALA A 58 -4.44 -6.27 -5.38
C ALA A 58 -4.38 -4.96 -6.19
N ASP A 59 -5.52 -4.46 -6.68
CA ASP A 59 -5.62 -3.26 -7.51
C ASP A 59 -5.96 -2.00 -6.68
N TYR A 60 -6.38 -2.19 -5.43
CA TYR A 60 -6.75 -1.07 -4.55
C TYR A 60 -5.56 -0.14 -4.29
N ARG A 61 -5.78 1.17 -4.39
CA ARG A 61 -4.82 2.21 -3.97
C ARG A 61 -5.59 3.25 -3.18
N SER A 62 -5.07 3.65 -2.01
CA SER A 62 -5.73 4.73 -1.27
C SER A 62 -5.44 6.10 -1.91
N GLU A 63 -6.32 7.06 -1.65
CA GLU A 63 -6.11 8.45 -2.08
C GLU A 63 -4.79 9.02 -1.55
N LEU A 64 -4.36 8.60 -0.36
CA LEU A 64 -3.11 9.05 0.23
C LEU A 64 -1.90 8.39 -0.44
N ASP A 65 -1.98 7.10 -0.78
CA ASP A 65 -0.90 6.42 -1.52
C ASP A 65 -0.65 7.11 -2.87
N VAL A 66 -1.72 7.41 -3.61
CA VAL A 66 -1.63 8.14 -4.89
C VAL A 66 -0.96 9.51 -4.71
N LYS A 67 -1.39 10.29 -3.72
CA LYS A 67 -0.80 11.63 -3.45
C LYS A 67 0.66 11.58 -3.00
N LEU A 68 1.09 10.49 -2.36
CA LEU A 68 2.47 10.33 -1.89
C LEU A 68 3.40 9.85 -3.00
N GLU A 69 2.89 9.10 -3.99
CA GLU A 69 3.63 8.69 -5.19
C GLU A 69 3.71 9.79 -6.25
N GLU A 70 2.71 10.66 -6.40
CA GLU A 70 2.72 11.77 -7.38
C GLU A 70 3.70 12.92 -7.03
N ALA A 71 4.35 12.88 -5.86
CA ALA A 71 5.21 13.95 -5.36
C ALA A 71 6.70 13.83 -5.76
N GLU A 72 7.01 13.04 -6.80
CA GLU A 72 8.34 12.93 -7.42
C GLU A 72 8.57 13.96 -8.54
#